data_AF-A0A1R1BK57-F1
#
_entry.id   AF-A0A1R1BK57-F1
#
_cell.length_a   1.000
_cell.length_b   1.000
_cell.length_c   1.000
_cell.angle_alpha   90.00
_cell.angle_beta   90.00
_cell.angle_gamma   90.00
#
_symmetry.space_group_name_H-M   'P 1'
#
loop_
_entity.id
_entity.type
_entity.pdbx_description
1 polymer ?
#
loop_
_entity_poly.entity_id
_entity_poly.type
_entity_poly.pdbx_seq_one_letter_code
_entity_poly.pdbx_strand_id
1 'polypeptide(L)'
;MIHLHEQEHPVDTIVGQEENMHPITVIEITASVIFAVLLFIIAMLIPKKARKISLFLVLSITLVLISFFAVRPYWIDYKVSIKTEQLNLYLKQKYPNQEWKIDRKVGRQYNPYSLDVTFENEKDWTYSYLVRDNQTISQNGYSVPDGTSPEAGQHHEPLRDNNRS
;
A
#
# COMPACT_ATOMS: atom_id res chain seq x y z
N MET A 1 -49.45 17.91 -30.84
CA MET A 1 -48.60 16.73 -31.10
C MET A 1 -47.20 17.12 -30.64
N ILE A 2 -46.91 16.88 -29.35
CA ILE A 2 -45.65 17.24 -28.70
C ILE A 2 -45.07 15.91 -28.25
N HIS A 3 -43.96 15.48 -28.88
CA HIS A 3 -43.20 14.32 -28.43
C HIS A 3 -42.26 14.77 -27.31
N LEU A 4 -42.64 14.42 -26.08
CA LEU A 4 -41.74 14.38 -24.93
C LEU A 4 -40.80 13.20 -25.13
N HIS A 5 -39.49 13.47 -25.18
CA HIS A 5 -38.47 12.44 -25.11
C HIS A 5 -38.07 12.31 -23.64
N GLU A 6 -38.64 11.31 -23.00
CA GLU A 6 -38.32 10.85 -21.65
C GLU A 6 -36.96 10.16 -21.72
N GLN A 7 -35.91 10.82 -21.26
CA GLN A 7 -34.63 10.16 -21.01
C GLN A 7 -34.70 9.52 -19.63
N GLU A 8 -34.96 8.21 -19.62
CA GLU A 8 -34.67 7.33 -18.49
C GLU A 8 -33.14 7.33 -18.26
N HIS A 9 -32.70 7.97 -17.18
CA HIS A 9 -31.36 7.76 -16.64
C HIS A 9 -31.38 6.47 -15.81
N PRO A 10 -30.57 5.45 -16.13
CA PRO A 10 -30.51 4.23 -15.33
C PRO A 10 -29.84 4.53 -13.98
N VAL A 11 -30.66 4.51 -12.93
CA VAL A 11 -30.26 4.07 -11.60
C VAL A 11 -29.89 2.61 -11.75
N ASP A 12 -28.60 2.28 -11.64
CA ASP A 12 -28.11 1.11 -10.93
C ASP A 12 -26.59 1.00 -11.04
N THR A 13 -26.01 0.45 -9.97
CA THR A 13 -24.66 -0.12 -9.92
C THR A 13 -23.54 0.82 -9.44
N ILE A 14 -23.61 1.29 -8.20
CA ILE A 14 -22.38 1.29 -7.39
C ILE A 14 -22.28 -0.10 -6.78
N VAL A 15 -21.61 -0.97 -7.54
CA VAL A 15 -21.03 -2.22 -7.07
C VAL A 15 -20.40 -1.92 -5.71
N GLY A 16 -20.92 -2.57 -4.66
CA GLY A 16 -20.17 -2.74 -3.44
C GLY A 16 -18.82 -3.31 -3.85
N GLN A 17 -17.76 -2.52 -3.72
CA GLN A 17 -16.41 -3.06 -3.75
C GLN A 17 -16.38 -4.12 -2.66
N GLU A 18 -16.58 -5.38 -3.05
CA GLU A 18 -16.02 -6.48 -2.31
C GLU A 18 -14.54 -6.13 -2.16
N GLU A 19 -14.13 -5.77 -0.94
CA GLU A 19 -12.77 -5.94 -0.48
C GLU A 19 -12.45 -7.42 -0.70
N ASN A 20 -12.05 -7.75 -1.92
CA ASN A 20 -11.49 -9.03 -2.24
C ASN A 20 -10.15 -9.06 -1.50
N MET A 21 -10.20 -9.52 -0.25
CA MET A 21 -9.01 -9.76 0.56
C MET A 21 -8.06 -10.56 -0.32
N HIS A 22 -6.90 -9.98 -0.61
CA HIS A 22 -5.97 -10.56 -1.57
C HIS A 22 -5.76 -12.06 -1.23
N PRO A 23 -5.78 -12.99 -2.20
CA PRO A 23 -5.76 -14.44 -1.91
C PRO A 23 -4.62 -14.85 -0.97
N ILE A 24 -3.46 -14.22 -1.11
CA ILE A 24 -2.30 -14.44 -0.22
C ILE A 24 -2.56 -13.96 1.22
N THR A 25 -3.30 -12.87 1.45
CA THR A 25 -3.73 -12.45 2.80
C THR A 25 -4.62 -13.50 3.43
N VAL A 26 -5.56 -14.04 2.66
CA VAL A 26 -6.45 -15.12 3.12
C VAL A 26 -5.62 -16.36 3.47
N ILE A 27 -4.62 -16.72 2.65
CA ILE A 27 -3.71 -17.84 2.92
C ILE A 27 -2.89 -17.59 4.20
N GLU A 28 -2.30 -16.41 4.38
CA GLU A 28 -1.51 -16.05 5.58
C GLU A 28 -2.36 -16.13 6.86
N ILE A 29 -3.57 -15.57 6.83
CA ILE A 29 -4.51 -15.62 7.95
C ILE A 29 -4.92 -17.07 8.22
N THR A 30 -5.28 -17.83 7.17
CA THR A 30 -5.71 -19.23 7.30
C THR A 30 -4.59 -20.10 7.87
N ALA A 31 -3.35 -19.95 7.37
CA ALA A 31 -2.19 -20.67 7.89
C ALA A 31 -1.91 -20.30 9.36
N SER A 32 -2.05 -19.01 9.73
CA SER A 32 -1.87 -18.55 11.11
C SER A 32 -2.93 -19.13 12.04
N VAL A 33 -4.18 -19.22 11.60
CA VAL A 33 -5.28 -19.84 12.36
C VAL A 33 -5.02 -21.33 12.55
N ILE A 34 -4.65 -22.06 11.49
CA ILE A 34 -4.31 -23.48 11.57
C ILE A 34 -3.16 -23.70 12.57
N PHE A 35 -2.12 -22.88 12.48
CA PHE A 35 -0.99 -22.92 13.39
C PHE A 35 -1.41 -22.70 14.85
N ALA A 36 -2.24 -21.69 15.12
CA ALA A 36 -2.75 -21.41 16.47
C ALA A 36 -3.60 -22.58 17.01
N VAL A 37 -4.45 -23.19 16.17
CA VAL A 37 -5.26 -24.36 16.53
C VAL A 37 -4.36 -25.56 16.87
N LEU A 38 -3.32 -25.81 16.08
CA LEU A 38 -2.35 -26.89 16.36
C LEU A 38 -1.63 -26.68 17.69
N LEU A 39 -1.20 -25.45 17.98
CA LEU A 39 -0.60 -25.12 19.28
C LEU A 39 -1.58 -25.39 20.43
N PHE A 40 -2.87 -25.09 20.25
CA PHE A 40 -3.90 -25.35 21.25
C PHE A 40 -4.11 -26.84 21.49
N ILE A 41 -4.12 -27.66 20.43
CA ILE A 41 -4.21 -29.12 20.52
C ILE A 41 -3.00 -29.70 21.25
N ILE A 42 -1.78 -29.24 20.91
CA ILE A 42 -0.55 -29.67 21.58
C ILE A 42 -0.58 -29.29 23.07
N ALA A 43 -1.02 -28.07 23.39
CA ALA A 43 -1.16 -27.62 24.77
C ALA A 43 -2.15 -28.48 25.59
N MET A 44 -3.21 -28.98 24.96
CA MET A 44 -4.17 -29.89 25.58
C MET A 44 -3.58 -31.28 25.88
N LEU A 45 -2.67 -31.77 25.04
CA LEU A 45 -2.00 -33.07 25.20
C LEU A 45 -0.95 -33.06 26.34
N ILE A 46 -0.52 -31.88 26.80
CA ILE A 46 0.43 -31.74 27.91
C ILE A 46 -0.19 -32.20 29.25
N PRO A 47 0.59 -32.87 30.12
CA PRO A 47 0.13 -33.34 31.43
C PRO A 47 -0.44 -32.20 32.30
N LYS A 48 -1.47 -32.53 33.10
CA LYS A 48 -2.28 -31.57 33.88
C LYS A 48 -1.45 -30.59 34.73
N LYS A 49 -0.26 -31.01 35.20
CA LYS A 49 0.67 -30.20 35.98
C LYS A 49 1.21 -28.98 35.21
N ALA A 50 1.46 -29.12 33.90
CA ALA A 50 2.01 -28.06 33.03
C ALA A 50 0.97 -27.47 32.06
N ARG A 51 -0.21 -28.08 31.94
CA ARG A 51 -1.28 -27.66 31.00
C ARG A 51 -1.70 -26.20 31.19
N LYS A 52 -1.84 -25.72 32.44
CA LYS A 52 -2.23 -24.33 32.72
C LYS A 52 -1.22 -23.33 32.16
N ILE A 53 0.08 -23.59 32.37
CA ILE A 53 1.16 -22.72 31.88
C ILE A 53 1.21 -22.77 30.35
N SER A 54 1.08 -23.96 29.75
CA SER A 54 1.06 -24.11 28.30
C SER A 54 -0.12 -23.38 27.65
N LEU A 55 -1.33 -23.48 28.20
CA LEU A 55 -2.49 -22.77 27.68
C LEU A 55 -2.32 -21.24 27.78
N PHE A 56 -1.73 -20.76 28.87
CA PHE A 56 -1.43 -19.33 29.02
C PHE A 56 -0.42 -18.86 27.98
N LEU A 57 0.62 -19.65 27.70
CA LEU A 57 1.59 -19.36 26.64
C LEU A 57 0.94 -19.32 25.25
N VAL A 58 0.11 -20.31 24.92
CA VAL A 58 -0.59 -20.35 23.62
C VAL A 58 -1.55 -19.17 23.47
N LEU A 59 -2.27 -18.81 24.54
CA LEU A 59 -3.16 -17.65 24.53
C LEU A 59 -2.37 -16.35 24.31
N SER A 60 -1.24 -16.19 24.99
CA SER A 60 -0.35 -15.05 24.82
C SER A 60 0.18 -14.94 23.38
N ILE A 61 0.67 -16.04 22.81
CA ILE A 61 1.13 -16.09 21.41
C ILE A 61 0.00 -15.72 20.45
N THR A 62 -1.20 -16.24 20.68
CA THR A 62 -2.37 -15.94 19.85
C THR A 62 -2.73 -14.45 19.90
N LEU A 63 -2.70 -13.84 21.09
CA LEU A 63 -2.94 -12.40 21.25
C LEU A 63 -1.90 -11.56 20.51
N VAL A 64 -0.61 -11.94 20.57
CA VAL A 64 0.46 -11.27 19.83
C VAL A 64 0.22 -11.38 18.32
N LEU A 65 -0.15 -12.56 17.82
CA LEU A 65 -0.45 -12.77 16.40
C LEU A 65 -1.63 -11.90 15.94
N ILE A 66 -2.73 -11.89 16.67
CA ILE A 66 -3.90 -11.06 16.36
C ILE A 66 -3.50 -9.58 16.35
N SER A 67 -2.78 -9.14 17.38
CA SER A 67 -2.31 -7.75 17.49
C SER A 67 -1.40 -7.36 16.33
N PHE A 68 -0.51 -8.26 15.92
CA PHE A 68 0.37 -8.03 14.77
C PHE A 68 -0.44 -7.78 13.49
N PHE A 69 -1.43 -8.62 13.18
CA PHE A 69 -2.27 -8.43 12.00
C PHE A 69 -3.14 -7.17 12.09
N ALA A 70 -3.64 -6.83 13.29
CA ALA A 70 -4.44 -5.64 13.50
C ALA A 70 -3.65 -4.34 13.40
N VAL A 71 -2.42 -4.30 13.93
CA VAL A 71 -1.58 -3.08 13.98
C VAL A 71 -0.87 -2.82 12.65
N ARG A 72 -0.52 -3.87 11.91
CA ARG A 72 0.21 -3.78 10.64
C ARG A 72 -0.37 -2.77 9.64
N PRO A 73 -1.69 -2.73 9.31
CA PRO A 73 -2.23 -1.78 8.33
C PRO A 73 -2.01 -0.33 8.78
N TYR A 74 -2.35 -0.01 10.03
CA TYR A 74 -2.18 1.35 10.58
C TYR A 74 -0.72 1.81 10.59
N TRP A 75 0.21 0.90 10.92
CA TRP A 75 1.63 1.21 10.92
C TRP A 75 2.16 1.51 9.51
N ILE A 76 1.67 0.81 8.49
CA ILE A 76 2.03 1.07 7.09
C ILE A 76 1.51 2.44 6.67
N ASP A 77 0.24 2.75 6.94
CA ASP A 77 -0.36 4.04 6.57
C ASP A 77 0.33 5.21 7.27
N TYR A 78 0.69 5.06 8.54
CA TYR A 78 1.50 6.04 9.26
C TYR A 78 2.87 6.26 8.61
N LYS A 79 3.58 5.19 8.24
CA LYS A 79 4.87 5.34 7.54
C LYS A 79 4.72 6.00 6.17
N VAL A 80 3.64 5.71 5.45
CA VAL A 80 3.35 6.31 4.16
C VAL A 80 3.05 7.80 4.30
N SER A 81 2.28 8.22 5.31
CA SER A 81 1.97 9.64 5.50
C SER A 81 3.24 10.46 5.74
N ILE A 82 4.14 9.96 6.60
CA ILE A 82 5.45 10.59 6.85
C ILE A 82 6.28 10.70 5.57
N LYS A 83 6.33 9.62 4.76
CA LYS A 83 7.07 9.64 3.49
C LYS A 83 6.44 10.57 2.45
N THR A 84 5.12 10.67 2.44
CA THR A 84 4.38 11.57 1.57
C THR A 84 4.69 13.02 1.91
N GLU A 85 4.73 13.36 3.21
CA GLU A 85 5.12 14.69 3.67
C GLU A 85 6.57 15.02 3.30
N GLN A 86 7.50 14.08 3.49
CA GLN A 86 8.90 14.23 3.09
C GLN A 86 9.04 14.47 1.58
N LEU A 87 8.32 13.71 0.76
CA LEU A 87 8.31 13.89 -0.69
C LEU A 87 7.71 15.24 -1.07
N ASN A 88 6.63 15.65 -0.42
CA ASN A 88 5.98 16.93 -0.67
C ASN A 88 6.92 18.11 -0.39
N LEU A 89 7.67 18.05 0.72
CA LEU A 89 8.68 19.06 1.05
C LEU A 89 9.81 19.10 0.01
N TYR A 90 10.28 17.94 -0.45
CA TYR A 90 11.30 17.83 -1.49
C TYR A 90 10.83 18.46 -2.81
N LEU A 91 9.63 18.10 -3.27
CA LEU A 91 9.06 18.63 -4.51
C LEU A 91 8.85 20.14 -4.42
N LYS A 92 8.41 20.65 -3.27
CA LYS A 92 8.25 22.10 -3.05
C LYS A 92 9.55 22.87 -3.09
N GLN A 93 10.65 22.28 -2.62
CA GLN A 93 11.97 22.91 -2.72
C GLN A 93 12.51 22.87 -4.15
N LYS A 94 12.28 21.77 -4.87
CA LYS A 94 12.81 21.55 -6.21
C LYS A 94 12.02 22.24 -7.31
N TYR A 95 10.70 22.30 -7.15
CA TYR A 95 9.73 22.81 -8.13
C TYR A 95 8.76 23.81 -7.46
N PRO A 96 9.26 24.96 -6.98
CA PRO A 96 8.51 25.86 -6.10
C PRO A 96 7.25 26.50 -6.70
N ASN A 97 7.12 26.50 -8.04
CA ASN A 97 6.02 27.11 -8.78
C ASN A 97 5.12 26.09 -9.48
N GLN A 98 5.21 24.82 -9.07
CA GLN A 98 4.43 23.75 -9.67
C GLN A 98 3.50 23.15 -8.64
N GLU A 99 2.41 22.58 -9.14
CA GLU A 99 1.46 21.81 -8.36
C GLU A 99 1.54 20.36 -8.80
N TRP A 100 1.37 19.45 -7.84
CA TRP A 100 1.44 18.03 -8.07
C TRP A 100 0.44 17.30 -7.19
N LYS A 101 0.06 16.11 -7.64
CA LYS A 101 -0.70 15.14 -6.87
C LYS A 101 0.20 13.95 -6.53
N ILE A 102 0.17 13.54 -5.27
CA ILE A 102 0.85 12.33 -4.81
C ILE A 102 -0.21 11.25 -4.63
N ASP A 103 -0.09 10.17 -5.38
CA ASP A 103 -0.91 8.98 -5.26
C ASP A 103 -0.05 7.79 -4.81
N ARG A 104 -0.67 6.83 -4.14
CA ARG A 104 -0.04 5.56 -3.76
C ARG A 104 -0.69 4.44 -4.56
N LYS A 105 0.10 3.64 -5.27
CA LYS A 105 -0.42 2.38 -5.81
C LYS A 105 -0.79 1.45 -4.67
N VAL A 106 -2.08 1.12 -4.58
CA VAL A 106 -2.60 0.18 -3.58
C VAL A 106 -2.65 -1.21 -4.22
N GLY A 107 -1.99 -2.18 -3.60
CA GLY A 107 -1.97 -3.57 -4.06
C GLY A 107 -0.70 -4.30 -3.62
N ARG A 108 -0.79 -5.62 -3.41
CA ARG A 108 0.35 -6.41 -2.87
C ARG A 108 1.59 -6.44 -3.77
N GLN A 109 1.44 -6.24 -5.07
CA GLN A 109 2.55 -6.19 -6.03
C GLN A 109 3.35 -4.87 -5.95
N TYR A 110 2.77 -3.84 -5.34
CA TYR A 110 3.38 -2.53 -5.24
C TYR A 110 4.07 -2.37 -3.89
N ASN A 111 5.27 -1.79 -3.91
CA ASN A 111 5.93 -1.37 -2.70
C ASN A 111 5.09 -0.25 -2.06
N PRO A 112 4.59 -0.42 -0.81
CA PRO A 112 3.74 0.59 -0.18
C PRO A 112 4.46 1.93 0.04
N TYR A 113 5.80 1.94 -0.07
CA TYR A 113 6.64 3.13 0.07
C TYR A 113 7.08 3.73 -1.27
N SER A 114 6.53 3.24 -2.38
CA SER A 114 6.64 3.88 -3.70
C SER A 114 5.48 4.86 -3.84
N LEU A 115 5.81 6.11 -4.12
CA LEU A 115 4.82 7.19 -4.26
C LEU A 115 4.85 7.69 -5.70
N ASP A 116 3.69 7.79 -6.31
CA ASP A 116 3.52 8.28 -7.67
C ASP A 116 3.18 9.76 -7.64
N VAL A 117 3.90 10.53 -8.44
CA VAL A 117 3.75 11.98 -8.55
C VAL A 117 3.27 12.31 -9.96
N THR A 118 2.17 13.04 -10.05
CA THR A 118 1.66 13.60 -11.31
C THR A 118 1.68 15.11 -11.17
N PHE A 119 2.39 15.80 -12.05
CA PHE A 119 2.43 17.26 -12.04
C PHE A 119 1.27 17.82 -12.85
N GLU A 120 0.68 18.94 -12.42
CA GLU A 120 -0.48 19.54 -13.09
C GLU A 120 -0.20 19.99 -14.53
N ASN A 121 1.06 20.33 -14.84
CA ASN A 121 1.52 20.65 -16.20
C ASN A 121 1.81 19.43 -17.07
N GLU A 122 1.86 18.22 -16.50
CA GLU A 122 2.16 16.96 -17.19
C GLU A 122 1.23 15.83 -16.69
N LYS A 123 -0.08 15.99 -16.90
CA LYS A 123 -1.11 15.10 -16.32
C LYS A 123 -1.04 13.64 -16.80
N ASP A 124 -0.48 13.43 -17.98
CA ASP A 124 -0.33 12.07 -18.55
C ASP A 124 1.02 11.43 -18.19
N TRP A 125 1.82 12.11 -17.35
CA TRP A 125 3.09 11.63 -16.85
C TRP A 125 2.98 11.28 -15.37
N THR A 126 3.43 10.09 -15.02
CA THR A 126 3.52 9.67 -13.63
C THR A 126 4.97 9.34 -13.30
N TYR A 127 5.51 9.99 -12.29
CA TYR A 127 6.88 9.78 -11.81
C TYR A 127 6.84 9.00 -10.51
N SER A 128 7.46 7.82 -10.47
CA SER A 128 7.53 7.01 -9.26
C SER A 128 8.76 7.40 -8.44
N TYR A 129 8.55 7.72 -7.17
CA TYR A 129 9.57 8.12 -6.21
C TYR A 129 9.72 7.09 -5.10
N LEU A 130 10.99 6.80 -4.76
CA LEU A 130 11.36 6.05 -3.57
C LEU A 130 11.85 7.04 -2.50
N VAL A 131 11.11 7.12 -1.39
CA VAL A 131 11.49 7.93 -0.23
C VAL A 131 12.19 7.02 0.77
N ARG A 132 13.51 7.11 0.89
CA ARG A 132 14.27 6.33 1.90
C ARG A 132 14.26 7.07 3.24
N ASP A 133 14.63 8.34 3.19
CA ASP A 133 14.63 9.33 4.28
C ASP A 133 14.40 10.75 3.69
N ASN A 134 14.49 11.80 4.52
CA ASN A 134 14.25 13.18 4.10
C ASN A 134 15.36 13.77 3.18
N GLN A 135 16.52 13.12 3.08
CA GLN A 135 17.66 13.57 2.28
C GLN A 135 17.91 12.65 1.07
N THR A 136 17.34 11.45 1.09
CA THR A 136 17.50 10.39 0.10
C THR A 136 16.14 10.10 -0.53
N ILE A 137 15.74 11.00 -1.42
CA ILE A 137 14.58 10.88 -2.28
C ILE A 137 15.08 10.81 -3.72
N SER A 138 14.61 9.81 -4.47
CA SER A 138 15.01 9.63 -5.86
C SER A 138 13.87 9.03 -6.68
N GLN A 139 13.76 9.48 -7.91
CA GLN A 139 12.91 8.81 -8.89
C GLN A 139 13.44 7.40 -9.19
N ASN A 140 12.56 6.41 -9.19
CA ASN A 140 12.88 5.00 -9.46
C ASN A 140 12.06 4.40 -10.61
N GLY A 141 11.17 5.19 -11.22
CA GLY A 141 10.37 4.78 -12.36
C GLY A 141 9.58 5.93 -12.94
N TYR A 142 8.92 5.65 -14.07
CA TYR A 142 8.01 6.57 -14.73
C TYR A 142 6.97 5.78 -15.52
N SER A 143 5.83 6.42 -15.78
CA SER A 143 4.83 6.02 -16.75
C SER A 143 4.60 7.22 -17.67
N VAL A 144 4.67 6.99 -18.98
CA VAL A 144 4.57 8.04 -20.01
C VAL A 144 3.50 7.67 -21.03
N PRO A 145 2.95 8.64 -21.77
CA PRO A 145 2.02 8.36 -22.86
C PRO A 145 2.67 7.53 -23.95
N ASP A 146 1.89 6.68 -24.60
CA ASP A 146 2.35 5.80 -25.68
C ASP A 146 3.09 6.60 -26.77
N GLY A 147 4.25 6.08 -27.18
CA GLY A 147 5.10 6.70 -28.21
C GLY A 147 5.94 7.90 -27.74
N THR A 148 5.92 8.22 -26.44
CA THR A 148 6.71 9.33 -25.88
C THR A 148 7.99 8.81 -25.21
N SER A 149 9.12 9.48 -25.45
CA SER A 149 10.36 9.17 -24.75
C SER A 149 10.31 9.69 -23.30
N PRO A 150 10.72 8.91 -22.29
CA PRO A 150 10.79 9.36 -20.89
C PRO A 150 11.68 10.59 -20.66
N GLU A 151 12.70 10.75 -21.49
CA GLU A 151 13.62 11.90 -21.42
C GLU A 151 12.96 13.22 -21.86
N ALA A 152 11.80 13.16 -22.50
CA ALA A 152 11.05 14.35 -22.92
C ALA A 152 10.29 15.02 -21.76
N GLY A 153 10.20 14.37 -20.60
CA GLY A 153 9.44 14.87 -19.45
C GLY A 153 10.20 15.93 -18.69
N GLN A 154 9.54 17.02 -18.33
CA GLN A 154 10.15 18.16 -17.66
C GLN A 154 10.70 17.80 -16.27
N HIS A 155 10.10 16.81 -15.60
CA HIS A 155 10.50 16.38 -14.26
C HIS A 155 11.23 15.04 -14.24
N HIS A 156 11.65 14.53 -15.41
CA HIS A 156 12.41 13.29 -15.47
C HIS A 156 13.80 13.45 -14.82
N GLU A 157 14.07 12.63 -13.82
CA GLU A 157 15.37 12.50 -13.16
C GLU A 157 16.09 11.24 -13.67
N PRO A 158 17.41 11.32 -13.92
CA PRO A 158 18.17 10.12 -14.24
C PRO A 158 18.05 9.11 -13.11
N LEU A 159 17.66 7.88 -13.46
CA LEU A 159 17.51 6.81 -12.49
C LEU A 159 18.85 6.62 -11.76
N ARG A 160 18.79 6.74 -10.43
CA ARG A 160 19.98 6.59 -9.61
C ARG A 160 20.44 5.13 -9.71
N ASP A 161 21.58 4.91 -10.35
CA ASP A 161 22.25 3.60 -10.40
C ASP A 161 22.48 3.11 -8.96
N ASN A 162 21.77 2.05 -8.57
CA ASN A 162 21.87 1.44 -7.24
C ASN A 162 23.21 0.71 -7.01
N ASN A 163 24.20 0.86 -7.91
CA ASN A 163 25.44 0.08 -7.94
C ASN A 163 26.63 0.76 -7.24
N ARG A 164 26.36 1.69 -6.31
CA ARG A 164 27.38 2.25 -5.39
C ARG A 164 26.88 2.14 -3.95
N SER A 165 27.18 1.01 -3.33
CA SER A 165 27.29 0.83 -1.88
C SER A 165 28.75 0.53 -1.55
#